data_AF-A0AAD5UUG7-F1
#
_entry.id   AF-A0AAD5UUG7-F1
#
_cell.length_a   1.000
_cell.length_b   1.000
_cell.length_c   1.000
_cell.angle_alpha   90.00
_cell.angle_beta   90.00
_cell.angle_gamma   90.00
#
_symmetry.space_group_name_H-M   'P 1'
#
loop_
_entity.id
_entity.type
_entity.pdbx_description
1 polymer ?
#
loop_
_entity_poly.entity_id
_entity_poly.type
_entity_poly.pdbx_seq_one_letter_code
_entity_poly.pdbx_strand_id
1 'polypeptide(L)'
;MPTLSPQAKEVYTRSYGQETYNKYNDHNGTTHGGHDSAHSTPPAFVHRPDHDVESIFWVLLTLLLRAQPKEVDPVDRVDLTFYKKVSQVLDSHIIGENAACDGREVVLFYTQARFKQALDPKLGCLAGMLSLMARQVMPEYAHLQPPPHPDHLHEAMRRILLEQILKMVESGEAIPLIPGCSREAFHDFEEELEDDQSKLSAFTKRKHTLQDDRSTGIKKAKTSGHSGLNTEKKSQYYE
;
A
#
# COMPACT_ATOMS: atom_id res chain seq x y z
N MET A 1 -8.16 -8.24 8.32
CA MET A 1 -8.08 -9.03 7.09
C MET A 1 -9.14 -8.54 6.11
N PRO A 2 -8.91 -8.49 4.77
CA PRO A 2 -9.96 -8.14 3.80
C PRO A 2 -11.20 -9.01 3.99
N THR A 3 -12.37 -8.37 4.04
CA THR A 3 -13.66 -9.04 4.24
C THR A 3 -14.19 -9.53 2.90
N LEU A 4 -14.59 -10.80 2.85
CA LEU A 4 -15.26 -11.38 1.69
C LEU A 4 -16.76 -11.08 1.73
N SER A 5 -17.36 -10.85 0.57
CA SER A 5 -18.82 -10.88 0.39
C SER A 5 -19.40 -12.25 0.83
N PRO A 6 -20.69 -12.35 1.15
CA PRO A 6 -21.29 -13.63 1.58
C PRO A 6 -21.02 -14.78 0.60
N GLN A 7 -21.15 -14.52 -0.70
CA GLN A 7 -20.89 -15.50 -1.75
C GLN A 7 -19.40 -15.87 -1.83
N ALA A 8 -18.49 -14.89 -1.83
CA ALA A 8 -17.07 -15.18 -1.85
C ALA A 8 -16.61 -15.94 -0.60
N LYS A 9 -17.19 -15.61 0.56
CA LYS A 9 -16.96 -16.34 1.81
C LYS A 9 -17.43 -17.79 1.70
N GLU A 10 -18.61 -18.03 1.13
CA GLU A 10 -19.11 -19.39 0.92
C GLU A 10 -18.19 -20.22 0.01
N VAL A 11 -17.76 -19.65 -1.12
CA VAL A 11 -16.81 -20.29 -2.05
C VAL A 11 -15.49 -20.59 -1.34
N TYR A 12 -14.97 -19.63 -0.56
CA TYR A 12 -13.76 -19.79 0.21
C TYR A 12 -13.89 -20.93 1.24
N THR A 13 -14.92 -20.89 2.09
CA THR A 13 -15.05 -21.83 3.22
C THR A 13 -15.40 -23.23 2.75
N ARG A 14 -16.10 -23.37 1.62
CA ARG A 14 -16.30 -24.67 0.96
C ARG A 14 -14.98 -25.29 0.50
N SER A 15 -14.02 -24.48 0.05
CA SER A 15 -12.74 -24.95 -0.51
C SER A 15 -11.68 -25.18 0.57
N TYR A 16 -11.61 -24.32 1.58
CA TYR A 16 -10.53 -24.30 2.57
C TYR A 16 -10.99 -24.53 4.02
N GLY A 17 -12.29 -24.59 4.27
CA GLY A 17 -12.87 -24.74 5.60
C GLY A 17 -13.07 -23.41 6.35
N GLN A 18 -14.06 -23.40 7.25
CA GLN A 18 -14.36 -22.25 8.11
C GLN A 18 -13.26 -21.95 9.13
N GLU A 19 -12.55 -22.98 9.59
CA GLU A 19 -11.42 -22.85 10.51
C GLU A 19 -10.28 -22.04 9.86
N THR A 20 -9.88 -22.40 8.63
CA THR A 20 -8.87 -21.67 7.86
C THR A 20 -9.25 -20.21 7.65
N TYR A 21 -10.52 -19.93 7.30
CA TYR A 21 -11.00 -18.56 7.17
C TYR A 21 -10.86 -17.78 8.49
N ASN A 22 -11.16 -18.40 9.62
CA ASN A 22 -11.10 -17.75 10.93
C ASN A 22 -9.66 -17.55 11.43
N LYS A 23 -8.76 -18.49 11.11
CA LYS A 23 -7.34 -18.48 11.51
C LYS A 23 -6.64 -17.14 11.19
N TYR A 24 -7.00 -16.54 10.06
CA TYR A 24 -6.32 -15.34 9.55
C TYR A 24 -7.09 -14.04 9.82
N ASN A 25 -8.22 -14.11 10.52
CA ASN A 25 -8.91 -12.88 10.93
C ASN A 25 -8.10 -12.15 11.99
N ASP A 26 -8.21 -10.83 11.99
CA ASP A 26 -7.53 -9.99 12.97
C ASP A 26 -8.03 -10.36 14.38
N HIS A 27 -7.11 -10.69 15.27
CA HIS A 27 -7.39 -11.06 16.64
C HIS A 27 -6.29 -10.53 17.57
N ASN A 28 -6.58 -10.37 18.87
CA ASN A 28 -5.58 -9.98 19.87
C ASN A 28 -4.79 -8.70 19.51
N GLY A 29 -5.43 -7.75 18.83
CA GLY A 29 -4.81 -6.49 18.44
C GLY A 29 -3.92 -6.54 17.20
N THR A 30 -3.75 -7.71 16.55
CA THR A 30 -3.12 -7.76 15.22
C THR A 30 -3.96 -6.96 14.23
N THR A 31 -3.32 -6.22 13.33
CA THR A 31 -4.02 -5.51 12.25
C THR A 31 -3.46 -5.90 10.90
N HIS A 32 -4.31 -5.79 9.88
CA HIS A 32 -3.95 -5.98 8.48
C HIS A 32 -3.83 -4.62 7.79
N GLY A 33 -2.87 -4.49 6.88
CA GLY A 33 -2.61 -3.21 6.22
C GLY A 33 -2.01 -2.16 7.17
N GLY A 34 -1.30 -1.20 6.56
CA GLY A 34 -0.34 -0.42 7.33
C GLY A 34 -0.95 0.60 8.28
N HIS A 35 -0.52 0.52 9.53
CA HIS A 35 -0.40 1.68 10.40
C HIS A 35 1.10 1.94 10.59
N ASP A 36 1.55 3.16 10.28
CA ASP A 36 2.93 3.58 10.53
C ASP A 36 3.19 3.52 12.05
N SER A 37 3.85 2.47 12.50
CA SER A 37 4.48 2.47 13.81
C SER A 37 5.86 3.10 13.66
N ALA A 38 6.06 4.27 14.28
CA ALA A 38 7.33 4.98 14.23
C ALA A 38 8.41 4.15 14.93
N HIS A 39 9.26 3.48 14.16
CA HIS A 39 10.40 2.72 14.68
C HIS A 39 11.71 3.33 14.22
N SER A 40 12.67 3.40 15.15
CA SER A 40 13.98 4.04 14.95
C SER A 40 15.07 3.08 14.47
N THR A 41 14.78 1.77 14.37
CA THR A 41 15.75 0.77 13.92
C THR A 41 15.13 -0.16 12.86
N PRO A 42 15.70 -0.24 11.66
CA PRO A 42 15.28 -1.21 10.66
C PRO A 42 15.54 -2.63 11.18
N PRO A 43 14.67 -3.60 10.87
CA PRO A 43 14.89 -4.98 11.27
C PRO A 43 16.07 -5.55 10.48
N ALA A 44 16.68 -6.62 10.97
CA ALA A 44 17.65 -7.36 10.17
C ALA A 44 17.00 -7.84 8.88
N PHE A 45 17.69 -7.73 7.75
CA PHE A 45 17.19 -8.26 6.48
C PHE A 45 17.11 -9.79 6.57
N VAL A 46 15.89 -10.31 6.52
CA VAL A 46 15.58 -11.73 6.49
C VAL A 46 14.55 -11.94 5.40
N HIS A 47 14.75 -12.94 4.55
CA HIS A 47 13.74 -13.32 3.57
C HIS A 47 12.50 -13.88 4.29
N ARG A 48 11.33 -13.31 4.01
CA ARG A 48 10.06 -13.66 4.66
C ARG A 48 8.98 -13.94 3.61
N PRO A 49 7.99 -14.80 3.90
CA PRO A 49 6.92 -15.13 2.96
C PRO A 49 6.17 -13.90 2.41
N ASP A 50 6.05 -12.83 3.18
CA ASP A 50 5.43 -11.58 2.71
C ASP A 50 6.22 -10.90 1.58
N HIS A 51 7.55 -11.05 1.52
CA HIS A 51 8.36 -10.50 0.43
C HIS A 51 8.07 -11.19 -0.91
N ASP A 52 7.75 -12.50 -0.89
CA ASP A 52 7.32 -13.23 -2.09
C ASP A 52 6.00 -12.68 -2.62
N VAL A 53 5.05 -12.41 -1.71
CA VAL A 53 3.73 -11.88 -2.08
C VAL A 53 3.79 -10.44 -2.55
N GLU A 54 4.65 -9.62 -1.94
CA GLU A 54 4.95 -8.29 -2.45
C GLU A 54 5.49 -8.37 -3.88
N SER A 55 6.41 -9.29 -4.17
CA SER A 55 6.92 -9.49 -5.53
C SER A 55 5.80 -9.85 -6.52
N ILE A 56 4.85 -10.70 -6.10
CA ILE A 56 3.65 -11.04 -6.90
C ILE A 56 2.79 -9.79 -7.16
N PHE A 57 2.62 -8.90 -6.18
CA PHE A 57 1.90 -7.63 -6.38
C PHE A 57 2.55 -6.80 -7.48
N TRP A 58 3.87 -6.61 -7.42
CA TRP A 58 4.60 -5.81 -8.41
C TRP A 58 4.52 -6.41 -9.82
N VAL A 59 4.62 -7.73 -9.94
CA VAL A 59 4.42 -8.44 -11.21
C VAL A 59 3.00 -8.24 -11.73
N LEU A 60 1.99 -8.46 -10.90
CA LEU A 60 0.59 -8.31 -11.30
C LEU A 60 0.28 -6.87 -11.75
N LEU A 61 0.72 -5.87 -10.99
CA LEU A 61 0.57 -4.48 -11.35
C LEU A 61 1.19 -4.19 -12.73
N THR A 62 2.43 -4.63 -12.94
CA THR A 62 3.13 -4.43 -14.22
C THR A 62 2.39 -5.09 -15.38
N LEU A 63 1.91 -6.33 -15.19
CA LEU A 63 1.12 -7.03 -16.21
C LEU A 63 -0.16 -6.28 -16.56
N LEU A 64 -0.90 -5.78 -15.55
CA LEU A 64 -2.15 -5.05 -15.78
C LEU A 64 -1.94 -3.67 -16.41
N LEU A 65 -0.88 -2.96 -16.04
CA LEU A 65 -0.52 -1.69 -16.67
C LEU A 65 -0.22 -1.86 -18.16
N ARG A 66 0.46 -2.96 -18.50
CA ARG A 66 0.90 -3.30 -19.85
C ARG A 66 -0.14 -4.04 -20.69
N ALA A 67 -1.19 -4.59 -20.09
CA ALA A 67 -2.19 -5.36 -20.81
C ALA A 67 -2.94 -4.51 -21.85
N GLN A 68 -3.12 -5.05 -23.06
CA GLN A 68 -3.85 -4.41 -24.16
C GLN A 68 -5.17 -5.15 -24.42
N PRO A 69 -6.34 -4.52 -24.16
CA PRO A 69 -7.64 -5.09 -24.51
C PRO A 69 -7.87 -5.13 -26.04
N LYS A 70 -8.59 -6.14 -26.55
CA LYS A 70 -8.83 -6.37 -28.01
C LYS A 70 -9.63 -5.29 -28.73
N GLU A 71 -10.37 -4.46 -28.01
CA GLU A 71 -11.39 -3.57 -28.57
C GLU A 71 -11.16 -2.10 -28.19
N VAL A 72 -9.90 -1.68 -28.13
CA VAL A 72 -9.58 -0.24 -27.99
C VAL A 72 -9.33 0.29 -29.39
N ASP A 73 -10.22 1.14 -29.88
CA ASP A 73 -9.96 1.93 -31.08
C ASP A 73 -8.78 2.86 -30.76
N PRO A 74 -7.65 2.81 -31.49
CA PRO A 74 -6.44 3.58 -31.19
C PRO A 74 -6.64 5.11 -31.24
N VAL A 75 -7.84 5.58 -31.58
CA VAL A 75 -8.21 7.00 -31.74
C VAL A 75 -8.70 7.64 -30.44
N ASP A 76 -9.16 6.86 -29.46
CA ASP A 76 -9.45 7.39 -28.12
C ASP A 76 -8.11 7.59 -27.40
N ARG A 77 -7.60 8.82 -27.45
CA ARG A 77 -6.39 9.24 -26.73
C ARG A 77 -6.62 9.09 -25.23
N VAL A 78 -6.42 7.88 -24.71
CA VAL A 78 -6.34 7.63 -23.28
C VAL A 78 -5.19 8.49 -22.77
N ASP A 79 -5.45 9.33 -21.77
CA ASP A 79 -4.39 10.07 -21.10
C ASP A 79 -3.40 9.07 -20.48
N LEU A 80 -2.23 8.94 -21.11
CA LEU A 80 -1.18 8.01 -20.68
C LEU A 80 -0.30 8.61 -19.59
N THR A 81 -0.56 9.83 -19.11
CA THR A 81 0.31 10.53 -18.16
C THR A 81 0.53 9.70 -16.89
N PHE A 82 -0.54 9.16 -16.30
CA PHE A 82 -0.43 8.33 -15.09
C PHE A 82 0.23 6.98 -15.35
N TYR A 83 -0.08 6.35 -16.49
CA TYR A 83 0.59 5.13 -16.92
C TYR A 83 2.10 5.33 -17.06
N LYS A 84 2.52 6.40 -17.76
CA LYS A 84 3.93 6.77 -17.95
C LYS A 84 4.63 7.03 -16.63
N LYS A 85 4.00 7.79 -15.71
CA LYS A 85 4.53 8.06 -14.37
C LYS A 85 4.78 6.78 -13.58
N VAL A 86 3.80 5.86 -13.53
CA VAL A 86 3.98 4.59 -12.80
C VAL A 86 5.02 3.71 -13.49
N SER A 87 5.00 3.62 -14.82
CA SER A 87 5.98 2.82 -15.58
C SER A 87 7.40 3.32 -15.34
N GLN A 88 7.63 4.63 -15.37
CA GLN A 88 8.93 5.23 -15.07
C GLN A 88 9.41 4.89 -13.65
N VAL A 89 8.53 4.93 -12.65
CA VAL A 89 8.87 4.53 -11.27
C VAL A 89 9.30 3.06 -11.20
N LEU A 90 8.61 2.18 -11.92
CA LEU A 90 8.92 0.75 -11.95
C LEU A 90 10.23 0.47 -12.72
N ASP A 91 10.42 1.11 -13.88
CA ASP A 91 11.58 0.90 -14.76
C ASP A 91 12.88 1.50 -14.21
N SER A 92 12.77 2.60 -13.44
CA SER A 92 13.92 3.25 -12.79
C SER A 92 14.31 2.62 -11.45
N HIS A 93 13.57 1.62 -10.97
CA HIS A 93 13.86 0.97 -9.70
C HIS A 93 15.15 0.14 -9.79
N ILE A 94 16.07 0.40 -8.86
CA ILE A 94 17.33 -0.33 -8.72
C ILE A 94 17.32 -1.06 -7.38
N ILE A 95 17.55 -2.37 -7.42
CA ILE A 95 17.66 -3.21 -6.22
C ILE A 95 19.10 -3.12 -5.68
N GLY A 96 19.28 -2.79 -4.40
CA GLY A 96 20.57 -2.89 -3.70
C GLY A 96 20.95 -1.71 -2.80
N GLU A 97 22.13 -1.80 -2.19
CA GLU A 97 22.62 -0.97 -1.06
C GLU A 97 22.72 0.55 -1.33
N ASN A 98 22.63 1.00 -2.58
CA ASN A 98 22.75 2.42 -2.95
C ASN A 98 21.39 3.13 -3.16
N ALA A 99 20.26 2.45 -2.97
CA ALA A 99 18.96 3.09 -3.01
C ALA A 99 18.66 3.74 -1.66
N ALA A 100 18.77 5.07 -1.58
CA ALA A 100 18.41 5.82 -0.37
C ALA A 100 16.93 5.66 0.02
N CYS A 101 16.08 5.27 -0.93
CA CYS A 101 14.66 4.99 -0.74
C CYS A 101 14.17 4.08 -1.88
N ASP A 102 13.20 3.20 -1.62
CA ASP A 102 12.47 2.52 -2.69
C ASP A 102 11.44 3.49 -3.30
N GLY A 103 11.78 4.06 -4.46
CA GLY A 103 10.90 4.99 -5.17
C GLY A 103 9.53 4.42 -5.54
N ARG A 104 9.36 3.08 -5.52
CA ARG A 104 8.08 2.42 -5.76
C ARG A 104 7.07 2.65 -4.64
N GLU A 105 7.51 3.11 -3.46
CA GLU A 105 6.61 3.39 -2.32
C GLU A 105 5.46 4.32 -2.74
N VAL A 106 5.73 5.28 -3.65
CA VAL A 106 4.74 6.25 -4.11
C VAL A 106 3.53 5.58 -4.74
N VAL A 107 3.72 4.41 -5.37
CA VAL A 107 2.68 3.63 -6.02
C VAL A 107 1.83 2.89 -4.98
N LEU A 108 2.41 2.50 -3.83
CA LEU A 108 1.65 1.88 -2.74
C LEU A 108 0.63 2.84 -2.11
N PHE A 109 0.87 4.15 -2.21
CA PHE A 109 -0.07 5.19 -1.77
C PHE A 109 -1.15 5.53 -2.80
N TYR A 110 -1.20 4.88 -3.96
CA TYR A 110 -2.19 5.19 -4.97
C TYR A 110 -3.60 4.78 -4.51
N THR A 111 -4.53 5.73 -4.66
CA THR A 111 -5.95 5.46 -4.47
C THR A 111 -6.51 4.69 -5.67
N GLN A 112 -7.71 4.12 -5.52
CA GLN A 112 -8.45 3.54 -6.63
C GLN A 112 -8.56 4.50 -7.83
N ALA A 113 -8.78 5.80 -7.58
CA ALA A 113 -8.87 6.79 -8.66
C ALA A 113 -7.54 6.91 -9.44
N ARG A 114 -6.40 6.89 -8.73
CA ARG A 114 -5.07 6.92 -9.37
C ARG A 114 -4.78 5.65 -10.15
N PHE A 115 -5.10 4.47 -9.62
CA PHE A 115 -4.98 3.23 -10.37
C PHE A 115 -5.87 3.22 -11.62
N LYS A 116 -7.10 3.76 -11.52
CA LYS A 116 -8.00 3.87 -12.67
C LYS A 116 -7.46 4.79 -13.77
N GLN A 117 -6.71 5.83 -13.40
CA GLN A 117 -6.02 6.71 -14.36
C GLN A 117 -4.79 6.04 -15.01
N ALA A 118 -4.11 5.13 -14.30
CA ALA A 118 -2.94 4.44 -14.83
C ALA A 118 -3.29 3.24 -15.73
N LEU A 119 -4.38 2.54 -15.40
CA LEU A 119 -4.87 1.40 -16.18
C LEU A 119 -5.52 1.85 -17.49
N ASP A 120 -5.61 0.92 -18.44
CA ASP A 120 -6.49 1.08 -19.57
C ASP A 120 -7.95 1.26 -19.08
N PRO A 121 -8.77 2.14 -19.69
CA PRO A 121 -10.15 2.34 -19.27
C PRO A 121 -10.96 1.05 -19.14
N LYS A 122 -10.76 0.06 -20.02
CA LYS A 122 -11.45 -1.24 -19.93
C LYS A 122 -11.01 -2.06 -18.72
N LEU A 123 -9.77 -1.88 -18.25
CA LEU A 123 -9.25 -2.51 -17.04
C LEU A 123 -9.56 -1.72 -15.76
N GLY A 124 -10.23 -0.57 -15.87
CA GLY A 124 -10.51 0.33 -14.75
C GLY A 124 -11.31 -0.30 -13.61
N CYS A 125 -12.06 -1.38 -13.86
CA CYS A 125 -12.75 -2.15 -12.83
C CYS A 125 -11.78 -2.84 -11.84
N LEU A 126 -10.54 -3.11 -12.26
CA LEU A 126 -9.48 -3.73 -11.43
C LEU A 126 -8.77 -2.73 -10.52
N ALA A 127 -9.00 -1.42 -10.70
CA ALA A 127 -8.32 -0.39 -9.92
C ALA A 127 -8.61 -0.49 -8.41
N GLY A 128 -9.83 -0.91 -8.04
CA GLY A 128 -10.21 -1.13 -6.64
C GLY A 128 -9.42 -2.27 -6.01
N MET A 129 -9.26 -3.37 -6.73
CA MET A 129 -8.44 -4.52 -6.32
C MET A 129 -6.99 -4.11 -6.08
N LEU A 130 -6.37 -3.40 -7.04
CA LEU A 130 -4.98 -2.93 -6.92
C LEU A 130 -4.77 -2.00 -5.71
N SER A 131 -5.70 -1.07 -5.47
CA SER A 131 -5.64 -0.19 -4.31
C SER A 131 -5.74 -0.96 -2.98
N LEU A 132 -6.59 -1.99 -2.91
CA LEU A 132 -6.66 -2.85 -1.73
C LEU A 132 -5.38 -3.66 -1.52
N MET A 133 -4.81 -4.24 -2.59
CA MET A 133 -3.55 -4.99 -2.53
C MET A 133 -2.40 -4.11 -2.09
N ALA A 134 -2.26 -2.91 -2.68
CA ALA A 134 -1.25 -1.93 -2.31
C ALA A 134 -1.29 -1.60 -0.81
N ARG A 135 -2.48 -1.41 -0.24
CA ARG A 135 -2.66 -1.18 1.20
C ARG A 135 -2.21 -2.35 2.08
N GLN A 136 -2.29 -3.58 1.57
CA GLN A 136 -1.79 -4.77 2.28
C GLN A 136 -0.27 -4.92 2.15
N VAL A 137 0.32 -4.49 1.04
CA VAL A 137 1.78 -4.55 0.81
C VAL A 137 2.53 -3.42 1.53
N MET A 138 1.88 -2.27 1.72
CA MET A 138 2.49 -1.07 2.31
C MET A 138 3.20 -1.24 3.67
N PRO A 139 2.68 -1.97 4.67
CA PRO A 139 3.39 -2.10 5.94
C PRO A 139 4.62 -3.01 5.86
N GLU A 140 5.69 -2.59 6.53
CA GLU A 140 6.75 -3.50 6.94
C GLU A 140 6.24 -4.38 8.09
N TYR A 141 5.83 -5.60 7.76
CA TYR A 141 5.23 -6.54 8.71
C TYR A 141 6.17 -6.94 9.85
N ALA A 142 7.49 -6.84 9.67
CA ALA A 142 8.46 -7.10 10.74
C ALA A 142 8.39 -6.06 11.87
N HIS A 143 7.80 -4.89 11.60
CA HIS A 143 7.63 -3.82 12.58
C HIS A 143 6.29 -3.86 13.32
N LEU A 144 5.33 -4.66 12.87
CA LEU A 144 4.01 -4.70 13.51
C LEU A 144 4.07 -5.41 14.87
N GLN A 145 3.40 -4.81 15.85
CA GLN A 145 3.29 -5.34 17.21
C GLN A 145 1.82 -5.39 17.65
N PRO A 146 1.27 -6.59 17.94
CA PRO A 146 1.90 -7.91 17.78
C PRO A 146 2.10 -8.26 16.29
N PRO A 147 3.10 -9.11 15.96
CA PRO A 147 3.31 -9.55 14.59
C PRO A 147 2.11 -10.40 14.13
N PRO A 148 1.62 -10.22 12.91
CA PRO A 148 0.58 -11.09 12.37
C PRO A 148 1.17 -12.46 12.00
N HIS A 149 0.28 -13.39 11.64
CA HIS A 149 0.68 -14.71 11.13
C HIS A 149 1.61 -14.58 9.90
N PRO A 150 2.63 -15.44 9.71
CA PRO A 150 3.54 -15.36 8.55
C PRO A 150 2.83 -15.33 7.18
N ASP A 151 1.79 -16.14 7.01
CA ASP A 151 0.97 -16.17 5.79
C ASP A 151 -0.12 -15.08 5.72
N HIS A 152 -0.07 -14.05 6.56
CA HIS A 152 -1.10 -13.02 6.62
C HIS A 152 -1.27 -12.28 5.28
N LEU A 153 -0.17 -11.84 4.67
CA LEU A 153 -0.22 -11.14 3.38
C LEU A 153 -0.69 -12.07 2.24
N HIS A 154 -0.27 -13.34 2.27
CA HIS A 154 -0.75 -14.38 1.34
C HIS A 154 -2.28 -14.49 1.39
N GLU A 155 -2.83 -14.62 2.59
CA GLU A 155 -4.27 -14.74 2.78
C GLU A 155 -5.01 -13.47 2.37
N ALA A 156 -4.49 -12.29 2.73
CA ALA A 156 -5.11 -11.02 2.36
C ALA A 156 -5.22 -10.87 0.83
N MET A 157 -4.14 -11.19 0.12
CA MET A 157 -4.07 -11.13 -1.33
C MET A 157 -4.98 -12.18 -1.98
N ARG A 158 -5.04 -13.39 -1.42
CA ARG A 158 -5.99 -14.44 -1.85
C ARG A 158 -7.43 -13.96 -1.75
N ARG A 159 -7.83 -13.36 -0.62
CA ARG A 159 -9.20 -12.87 -0.43
C ARG A 159 -9.54 -11.77 -1.42
N ILE A 160 -8.63 -10.82 -1.63
CA ILE A 160 -8.82 -9.72 -2.59
C ILE A 160 -8.97 -10.26 -4.02
N LEU A 161 -8.11 -11.20 -4.44
CA LEU A 161 -8.17 -11.82 -5.76
C LEU A 161 -9.46 -12.63 -5.94
N LEU A 162 -9.85 -13.46 -4.97
CA LEU A 162 -11.07 -14.25 -5.03
C LEU A 162 -12.31 -13.36 -5.19
N GLU A 163 -12.41 -12.32 -4.36
CA GLU A 163 -13.51 -11.35 -4.40
C GLU A 163 -13.59 -10.65 -5.77
N GLN A 164 -12.44 -10.27 -6.35
CA GLN A 164 -12.41 -9.63 -7.68
C GLN A 164 -12.77 -10.61 -8.80
N ILE A 165 -12.29 -11.85 -8.75
CA ILE A 165 -12.59 -12.89 -9.74
C ILE A 165 -14.09 -13.16 -9.77
N LEU A 166 -14.74 -13.33 -8.60
CA LEU A 166 -16.17 -13.59 -8.53
C LEU A 166 -16.99 -12.43 -9.08
N LYS A 167 -16.61 -11.17 -8.79
CA LYS A 167 -17.26 -9.98 -9.40
C LYS A 167 -17.17 -9.99 -10.92
N MET A 168 -16.03 -10.39 -11.48
CA MET A 168 -15.87 -10.49 -12.93
C MET A 168 -16.70 -11.64 -13.53
N VAL A 169 -16.79 -12.77 -12.83
CA VAL A 169 -17.64 -13.90 -13.26
C VAL A 169 -19.12 -13.51 -13.24
N GLU A 170 -19.58 -12.85 -12.17
CA GLU A 170 -20.98 -12.45 -11.99
C GLU A 170 -21.42 -11.38 -12.99
N SER A 171 -20.55 -10.41 -13.28
CA SER A 171 -20.84 -9.39 -14.31
C SER A 171 -20.87 -9.97 -15.73
N GLY A 172 -20.23 -11.12 -15.95
CA GLY A 172 -20.08 -11.70 -17.29
C GLY A 172 -19.18 -10.88 -18.22
N GLU A 173 -18.54 -9.83 -17.71
CA GLU A 173 -17.70 -8.91 -18.48
C GLU A 173 -16.27 -9.46 -18.57
N ALA A 174 -16.08 -10.45 -19.46
CA ALA A 174 -14.73 -10.85 -19.84
C ALA A 174 -14.04 -9.68 -20.57
N ILE A 175 -12.81 -9.35 -20.16
CA ILE A 175 -11.98 -8.34 -20.83
C ILE A 175 -10.99 -9.09 -21.73
N PRO A 176 -11.29 -9.29 -23.02
CA PRO A 176 -10.40 -10.02 -23.90
C PRO A 176 -9.12 -9.21 -24.11
N LEU A 177 -7.97 -9.84 -23.84
CA LEU A 177 -6.65 -9.27 -24.08
C LEU A 177 -6.12 -9.70 -25.45
N ILE A 178 -5.30 -8.87 -26.08
CA ILE A 178 -4.49 -9.25 -27.25
C ILE A 178 -3.25 -9.99 -26.73
N PRO A 179 -3.09 -11.29 -27.02
CA PRO A 179 -1.94 -12.05 -26.54
C PRO A 179 -0.63 -11.49 -27.11
N GLY A 180 0.39 -11.34 -26.27
CA GLY A 180 1.72 -10.88 -26.70
C GLY A 180 1.84 -9.39 -27.03
N CYS A 181 0.73 -8.64 -27.00
CA CYS A 181 0.77 -7.18 -27.17
C CYS A 181 0.83 -6.50 -25.81
N SER A 182 1.80 -5.60 -25.67
CA SER A 182 1.91 -4.67 -24.55
C SER A 182 1.43 -3.31 -24.99
N ARG A 183 0.75 -2.57 -24.11
CA ARG A 183 0.67 -1.11 -24.22
C ARG A 183 2.12 -0.62 -24.28
N GLU A 184 2.49 0.02 -25.38
CA GLU A 184 3.78 0.68 -25.50
C GLU A 184 3.68 2.01 -24.75
N ALA A 185 4.60 2.26 -23.82
CA ALA A 185 4.85 3.63 -23.40
C ALA A 185 5.42 4.34 -24.62
N PHE A 186 4.58 5.07 -25.36
CA PHE A 186 5.05 5.94 -26.44
C PHE A 186 6.12 6.86 -25.85
N HIS A 187 7.38 6.56 -26.20
CA HIS A 187 8.55 7.38 -25.96
C HIS A 187 8.45 8.59 -26.88
N ASP A 188 7.67 9.57 -26.48
CA ASP A 188 7.83 10.94 -26.98
C ASP A 188 7.43 11.90 -25.85
N PHE A 189 8.24 12.95 -25.74
CA PHE A 189 8.24 14.10 -24.82
C PHE A 189 9.07 13.99 -23.53
N GLU A 190 10.33 14.44 -23.68
CA GLU A 190 11.00 15.36 -22.75
C GLU A 190 10.16 16.65 -22.59
N GLU A 191 10.36 17.41 -21.51
CA GLU A 191 9.57 18.59 -21.06
C GLU A 191 8.24 18.31 -20.34
N GLU A 192 8.30 17.98 -19.03
CA GLU A 192 7.35 18.50 -18.00
C GLU A 192 7.66 18.01 -16.57
N LEU A 193 8.85 17.45 -16.31
CA LEU A 193 9.15 16.78 -15.03
C LEU A 193 9.81 17.66 -13.95
N GLU A 194 10.21 18.89 -14.24
CA GLU A 194 10.90 19.73 -13.24
C GLU A 194 9.95 20.25 -12.14
N ASP A 195 8.67 20.47 -12.45
CA ASP A 195 7.76 21.14 -11.51
C ASP A 195 7.18 20.18 -10.44
N ASP A 196 7.04 18.89 -10.73
CA ASP A 196 6.42 17.92 -9.80
C ASP A 196 7.44 17.14 -8.94
N GLN A 197 8.69 16.94 -9.40
CA GLN A 197 9.76 16.45 -8.52
C GLN A 197 10.05 17.45 -7.39
N SER A 198 9.92 18.76 -7.66
CA SER A 198 10.04 19.81 -6.65
C SER A 198 8.96 19.65 -5.55
N LYS A 199 7.71 19.34 -5.94
CA LYS A 199 6.56 19.15 -5.02
C LYS A 199 6.65 17.83 -4.25
N LEU A 200 7.14 16.76 -4.87
CA LEU A 200 7.41 15.48 -4.19
C LEU A 200 8.54 15.62 -3.17
N SER A 201 9.63 16.31 -3.53
CA SER A 201 10.72 16.61 -2.59
C SER A 201 10.25 17.49 -1.42
N ALA A 202 9.30 18.40 -1.66
CA ALA A 202 8.71 19.25 -0.64
C ALA A 202 7.79 18.46 0.31
N PHE A 203 7.06 17.45 -0.19
CA PHE A 203 6.24 16.56 0.63
C PHE A 203 7.10 15.67 1.55
N THR A 204 8.18 15.09 1.02
CA THR A 204 9.14 14.28 1.79
C THR A 204 9.91 15.13 2.82
N LYS A 205 10.32 16.36 2.45
CA LYS A 205 10.92 17.32 3.40
C LYS A 205 9.94 17.71 4.52
N ARG A 206 8.65 17.92 4.20
CA ARG A 206 7.62 18.27 5.19
C ARG A 206 7.34 17.13 6.17
N LYS A 207 7.43 15.86 5.74
CA LYS A 207 7.41 14.69 6.65
C LYS A 207 8.60 14.71 7.61
N HIS A 208 9.81 14.98 7.13
CA HIS A 208 11.00 15.09 7.98
C HIS A 208 10.91 16.25 9.00
N THR A 209 10.46 17.44 8.59
CA THR A 209 10.33 18.59 9.50
C THR A 209 9.27 18.35 10.59
N LEU A 210 8.15 17.71 10.27
CA LEU A 210 7.11 17.36 11.25
C LEU A 210 7.55 16.24 12.21
N GLN A 211 8.51 15.41 11.81
CA GLN A 211 9.10 14.36 12.64
C GLN A 211 10.19 14.94 13.57
N ASP A 212 10.95 15.95 13.11
CA ASP A 212 11.93 16.69 13.90
C ASP A 212 11.29 17.61 14.95
N ASP A 213 10.18 18.29 14.64
CA ASP A 213 9.44 19.13 15.59
C ASP A 213 8.80 18.30 16.72
N ARG A 214 8.37 17.06 16.44
CA ARG A 214 7.91 16.13 17.48
C ARG A 214 9.04 15.63 18.37
N SER A 215 10.25 15.47 17.84
CA SER A 215 11.43 15.03 18.62
C SER A 215 12.01 16.13 19.52
N THR A 216 11.88 17.40 19.13
CA THR A 216 12.34 18.57 19.90
C THR A 216 11.33 19.02 20.95
N GLY A 217 10.02 18.84 20.70
CA GLY A 217 8.96 19.09 21.70
C GLY A 217 9.04 18.18 22.93
N ILE A 218 9.43 16.91 22.76
CA ILE A 218 9.57 15.95 23.88
C ILE A 218 10.84 16.23 24.71
N LYS A 219 11.89 16.78 24.10
CA LYS A 219 13.13 17.14 24.82
C LYS A 219 13.01 18.43 25.64
N LYS A 220 12.15 19.39 25.24
CA LYS A 220 11.93 20.64 26.01
C LYS A 220 11.10 20.47 27.28
N ALA A 221 10.36 19.36 27.45
CA ALA A 221 9.55 19.13 28.65
C ALA A 221 10.30 18.44 29.80
N LYS A 222 11.57 18.01 29.62
CA LYS A 222 12.35 17.30 30.66
C LYS A 222 13.48 18.11 31.30
N THR A 223 13.64 19.39 30.96
CA THR A 223 14.64 20.29 31.57
C THR A 223 13.99 21.58 32.08
N SER A 224 13.16 21.46 33.12
CA SER A 224 12.93 22.57 34.05
C SER A 224 12.74 21.99 35.45
N GLY A 225 13.87 21.70 36.10
CA GLY A 225 13.91 21.34 37.51
C GLY A 225 13.69 22.57 38.40
N HIS A 226 12.82 22.39 39.39
CA HIS A 226 13.02 22.70 40.81
C HIS A 226 13.60 24.07 41.23
N SER A 227 12.75 24.87 41.88
CA SER A 227 12.97 25.58 43.16
C SER A 227 11.64 26.27 43.52
N GLY A 228 11.10 26.32 44.73
CA GLY A 228 11.40 25.76 46.05
C GLY A 228 10.41 26.42 47.03
N LEU A 229 10.10 25.73 48.15
CA LEU A 229 9.64 26.28 49.46
C LEU A 229 8.27 27.01 49.50
N ASN A 230 7.42 26.96 50.52
CA ASN A 230 7.24 26.21 51.78
C ASN A 230 5.89 26.68 52.37
N THR A 231 5.51 26.14 53.54
CA THR A 231 4.48 26.60 54.51
C THR A 231 3.07 25.99 54.46
N GLU A 232 2.89 25.01 55.34
CA GLU A 232 1.89 24.98 56.43
C GLU A 232 0.52 25.64 56.20
N LYS A 233 -0.55 24.82 56.26
CA LYS A 233 -1.60 25.01 57.28
C LYS A 233 -2.51 23.78 57.46
N LYS A 234 -2.47 23.34 58.72
CA LYS A 234 -3.41 22.54 59.52
C LYS A 234 -4.91 22.58 59.14
N SER A 235 -5.52 21.39 59.24
CA SER A 235 -6.64 21.04 60.16
C SER A 235 -8.10 21.25 59.73
N GLN A 236 -8.83 20.11 59.76
CA GLN A 236 -10.26 19.89 60.11
C GLN A 236 -11.33 20.54 59.20
N TYR A 237 -12.46 19.90 58.85
CA TYR A 237 -13.47 19.21 59.66
C TYR A 237 -14.29 18.24 58.76
N TYR A 238 -14.71 17.08 59.31
CA TYR A 238 -16.01 16.37 59.26
C TYR A 238 -16.82 16.35 57.95
N GLU A 239 -17.50 15.29 57.51
CA GLU A 239 -17.95 14.01 58.07
C GLU A 239 -18.25 13.07 56.88
#